data_AF-A0A7C4VED9-F1
#
_entry.id   AF-A0A7C4VED9-F1
#
_cell.length_a   1.000
_cell.length_b   1.000
_cell.length_c   1.000
_cell.angle_alpha   90.00
_cell.angle_beta   90.00
_cell.angle_gamma   90.00
#
_symmetry.space_group_name_H-M   'P 1'
#
loop_
_entity.id
_entity.type
_entity.pdbx_description
1 polymer ?
#
loop_
_entity_poly.entity_id
_entity_poly.type
_entity_poly.pdbx_seq_one_letter_code
_entity_poly.pdbx_strand_id
1 'polypeptide(L)'
;MDFKSFVDKAKEAAAAAAEQAKNAMATPAAVQTPPVNIEATAAEGGEIVPVGDSGALTPAPNKTLSALASEKITQLSQAGADKIQELVTSFQQALPALKSAGYELTEFEIELGVTPKLIPHFKHAARTGEDVDAAKEALKDNKLGQILLGALLKAGEVHKQIKVAGFGFSHIEIELGLIPSVRLQYKQD
;
A
#
# COMPACT_ATOMS: atom_id res chain seq x y z
N MET A 1 25.25 -9.31 1.02
CA MET A 1 23.80 -9.39 1.26
C MET A 1 23.17 -9.70 -0.08
N ASP A 2 22.63 -10.90 -0.18
CA ASP A 2 22.31 -11.59 -1.42
C ASP A 2 20.80 -11.83 -1.43
N PHE A 3 20.15 -11.73 -2.59
CA PHE A 3 18.69 -11.70 -2.72
C PHE A 3 18.00 -12.88 -2.04
N LYS A 4 18.66 -14.05 -2.04
CA LYS A 4 18.20 -15.24 -1.35
C LYS A 4 18.10 -15.05 0.18
N SER A 5 19.13 -14.46 0.79
CA SER A 5 19.14 -14.13 2.23
C SER A 5 18.04 -13.14 2.65
N PHE A 6 17.62 -12.25 1.73
CA PHE A 6 16.51 -11.32 1.99
C PHE A 6 15.16 -12.03 1.93
N VAL A 7 14.95 -12.90 0.94
CA VAL A 7 13.70 -13.68 0.80
C VAL A 7 13.52 -14.66 1.95
N ASP A 8 14.58 -15.33 2.38
CA ASP A 8 14.54 -16.25 3.52
C ASP A 8 14.19 -15.50 4.81
N LYS A 9 14.81 -14.32 5.04
CA LYS A 9 14.52 -13.47 6.20
C LYS A 9 13.12 -12.86 6.18
N ALA A 10 12.59 -12.53 5.01
CA ALA A 10 11.22 -12.06 4.85
C ALA A 10 10.19 -13.18 5.13
N LYS A 11 10.50 -14.41 4.71
CA LYS A 11 9.66 -15.59 4.98
C LYS A 11 9.65 -15.95 6.46
N GLU A 12 10.79 -15.85 7.13
CA GLU A 12 10.93 -16.06 8.58
C GLU A 12 10.18 -15.00 9.39
N ALA A 13 10.29 -13.72 9.00
CA ALA A 13 9.54 -12.64 9.64
C ALA A 13 8.01 -12.78 9.47
N ALA A 14 7.56 -13.26 8.30
CA ALA A 14 6.15 -13.54 8.05
C ALA A 14 5.61 -14.70 8.90
N ALA A 15 6.43 -15.74 9.14
CA ALA A 15 6.06 -16.87 10.00
C ALA A 15 5.98 -16.44 11.48
N ALA A 16 6.93 -15.64 11.97
CA ALA A 16 6.93 -15.13 13.34
C ALA A 16 5.73 -14.21 13.62
N ALA A 17 5.34 -13.37 12.66
CA ALA A 17 4.16 -12.50 12.78
C ALA A 17 2.85 -13.31 12.82
N ALA A 18 2.77 -14.40 12.05
CA ALA A 18 1.61 -15.30 12.07
C ALA A 18 1.49 -16.06 13.40
N GLU A 19 2.61 -16.43 14.02
CA GLU A 19 2.61 -17.11 15.32
C GLU A 19 2.23 -16.18 16.48
N GLN A 20 2.70 -14.93 16.46
CA GLN A 20 2.30 -13.90 17.45
C GLN A 20 0.81 -13.58 17.37
N ALA A 21 0.23 -13.53 16.16
CA ALA A 21 -1.21 -13.34 15.99
C ALA A 21 -2.04 -14.51 16.55
N LYS A 22 -1.48 -15.72 16.55
CA LYS A 22 -2.15 -16.92 17.07
C LYS A 22 -2.10 -17.01 18.60
N ASN A 23 -1.01 -16.58 19.23
CA ASN A 23 -0.88 -16.52 20.69
C ASN A 23 -1.73 -15.40 21.33
N ALA A 24 -1.99 -14.31 20.63
CA ALA A 24 -2.86 -13.23 21.12
C ALA A 24 -4.35 -13.63 21.21
N MET A 25 -4.75 -14.76 20.63
CA MET A 25 -6.14 -15.27 20.67
C MET A 25 -6.38 -16.33 21.75
N ALA A 26 -5.37 -16.72 22.55
CA ALA A 26 -5.45 -17.87 23.47
C ALA A 26 -5.46 -17.53 24.97
N THR A 27 -5.79 -16.29 25.38
CA THR A 27 -5.91 -15.95 26.81
C THR A 27 -7.36 -15.72 27.20
N PRO A 28 -8.06 -16.70 27.81
CA PRO A 28 -9.31 -16.44 28.50
C PRO A 28 -8.97 -15.87 29.89
N ALA A 29 -9.05 -14.55 30.05
CA ALA A 29 -8.98 -13.95 31.37
C ALA A 29 -10.29 -14.24 32.11
N ALA A 30 -10.21 -15.19 33.04
CA ALA A 30 -11.29 -15.62 33.91
C ALA A 30 -11.88 -14.44 34.71
N VAL A 31 -13.20 -14.27 34.61
CA VAL A 31 -13.98 -13.41 35.49
C VAL A 31 -14.15 -14.15 36.82
N GLN A 32 -13.40 -13.74 37.85
CA GLN A 32 -13.72 -14.06 39.24
C GLN A 32 -14.74 -13.05 39.76
N THR A 33 -15.94 -13.52 40.02
CA THR A 33 -16.96 -12.85 40.84
C THR A 33 -16.77 -13.21 42.32
N PRO A 34 -16.91 -12.27 43.27
CA PRO A 34 -17.37 -12.57 44.61
C PRO A 34 -18.88 -12.27 44.76
N PRO A 35 -19.60 -12.97 45.66
CA PRO A 35 -21.06 -13.01 45.63
C PRO A 35 -21.67 -11.91 46.51
N VAL A 36 -22.81 -11.36 46.08
CA VAL A 36 -23.73 -10.66 46.98
C VAL A 36 -25.03 -11.43 47.00
N ASN A 37 -25.33 -11.95 48.18
CA ASN A 37 -26.50 -12.73 48.54
C ASN A 37 -27.74 -11.83 48.50
N ILE A 38 -28.81 -12.23 47.81
CA ILE A 38 -30.14 -11.65 48.01
C ILE A 38 -31.08 -12.78 48.40
N GLU A 39 -31.39 -12.83 49.71
CA GLU A 39 -32.53 -13.54 50.25
C GLU A 39 -33.83 -12.88 49.77
N ALA A 40 -34.77 -13.71 49.35
CA ALA A 40 -36.11 -13.29 48.98
C ALA A 40 -36.99 -13.13 50.25
N THR A 41 -37.72 -12.03 50.33
CA THR A 41 -38.98 -11.98 51.10
C THR A 41 -39.95 -11.03 50.39
N ALA A 42 -41.15 -11.54 50.15
CA ALA A 42 -42.30 -10.80 49.68
C ALA A 42 -42.92 -10.01 50.85
N ALA A 43 -43.43 -8.81 50.58
CA ALA A 43 -44.85 -8.44 50.78
C ALA A 43 -45.07 -6.91 50.69
N GLU A 44 -46.13 -6.58 49.95
CA GLU A 44 -47.05 -5.44 50.00
C GLU A 44 -46.71 -4.14 50.76
N GLY A 45 -46.95 -3.02 50.06
CA GLY A 45 -47.87 -1.98 50.55
C GLY A 45 -47.25 -0.74 51.22
N GLY A 46 -47.26 0.38 50.47
CA GLY A 46 -47.60 1.69 51.02
C GLY A 46 -46.48 2.60 51.56
N GLU A 47 -46.33 3.73 50.86
CA GLU A 47 -46.05 5.09 51.36
C GLU A 47 -44.62 5.68 51.44
N ILE A 48 -44.61 6.96 51.04
CA ILE A 48 -43.72 8.13 51.25
C ILE A 48 -42.28 8.22 50.67
N VAL A 49 -42.18 9.05 49.59
CA VAL A 49 -41.23 10.17 49.24
C VAL A 49 -40.04 10.46 50.19
N PRO A 50 -38.85 10.98 49.73
CA PRO A 50 -38.71 12.25 48.97
C PRO A 50 -37.46 12.52 48.06
N VAL A 51 -37.59 13.55 47.20
CA VAL A 51 -36.66 14.65 46.81
C VAL A 51 -35.31 14.41 46.06
N GLY A 52 -35.19 15.08 44.90
CA GLY A 52 -33.97 15.67 44.30
C GLY A 52 -33.08 14.71 43.51
N ASP A 53 -32.35 15.06 42.45
CA ASP A 53 -32.15 16.24 41.61
C ASP A 53 -31.31 15.74 40.40
N SER A 54 -31.55 16.34 39.24
CA SER A 54 -30.78 16.38 37.99
C SER A 54 -29.55 15.49 37.79
N GLY A 55 -29.49 14.75 36.67
CA GLY A 55 -28.22 14.19 36.18
C GLY A 55 -28.33 13.20 35.03
N ALA A 56 -28.38 13.71 33.80
CA ALA A 56 -28.15 12.91 32.59
C ALA A 56 -26.75 12.29 32.61
N LEU A 57 -26.64 10.97 32.43
CA LEU A 57 -25.37 10.28 32.15
C LEU A 57 -25.58 9.29 31.00
N THR A 58 -25.07 9.72 29.84
CA THR A 58 -24.93 8.98 28.59
C THR A 58 -24.12 7.68 28.75
N PRO A 59 -24.49 6.56 28.10
CA PRO A 59 -23.65 5.37 28.08
C PRO A 59 -22.45 5.55 27.13
N ALA A 60 -21.28 5.13 27.58
CA ALA A 60 -20.03 5.12 26.81
C ALA A 60 -20.11 4.16 25.60
N PRO A 61 -19.45 4.47 24.45
CA PRO A 61 -19.62 3.69 23.23
C PRO A 61 -18.71 2.46 23.23
N ASN A 62 -19.30 1.26 23.31
CA ASN A 62 -18.61 0.03 22.93
C ASN A 62 -18.44 0.02 21.40
N LYS A 63 -17.23 0.27 20.90
CA LYS A 63 -16.92 0.21 19.47
C LYS A 63 -17.15 -1.21 18.95
N THR A 64 -18.06 -1.36 18.00
CA THR A 64 -18.36 -2.62 17.32
C THR A 64 -17.20 -3.05 16.41
N LEU A 65 -17.07 -4.34 16.11
CA LEU A 65 -16.05 -4.88 15.18
C LEU A 65 -16.07 -4.19 13.80
N SER A 66 -17.23 -3.75 13.35
CA SER A 66 -17.40 -2.94 12.12
C SER A 66 -16.76 -1.56 12.25
N ALA A 67 -16.87 -0.89 13.40
CA ALA A 67 -16.19 0.38 13.65
C ALA A 67 -14.66 0.21 13.68
N LEU A 68 -14.16 -0.89 14.28
CA LEU A 68 -12.73 -1.21 14.28
C LEU A 68 -12.20 -1.53 12.87
N ALA A 69 -13.00 -2.24 12.05
CA ALA A 69 -12.66 -2.49 10.65
C ALA A 69 -12.64 -1.20 9.83
N SER A 70 -13.63 -0.31 9.99
CA SER A 70 -13.66 1.00 9.34
C SER A 70 -12.50 1.90 9.76
N GLU A 71 -12.13 1.91 11.05
CA GLU A 71 -10.97 2.66 11.55
C GLU A 71 -9.65 2.11 10.97
N LYS A 72 -9.48 0.78 10.93
CA LYS A 72 -8.30 0.13 10.31
C LYS A 72 -8.22 0.37 8.80
N ILE A 73 -9.35 0.31 8.09
CA ILE A 73 -9.43 0.62 6.65
C ILE A 73 -9.08 2.09 6.40
N THR A 74 -9.57 3.01 7.24
CA THR A 74 -9.28 4.44 7.13
C THR A 74 -7.81 4.73 7.40
N GLN A 75 -7.21 4.13 8.43
CA GLN A 75 -5.78 4.25 8.72
C GLN A 75 -4.91 3.64 7.61
N LEU A 76 -5.30 2.49 7.06
CA LEU A 76 -4.61 1.88 5.92
C LEU A 76 -4.74 2.74 4.66
N SER A 77 -5.89 3.38 4.45
CA SER A 77 -6.14 4.31 3.34
C SER A 77 -5.27 5.57 3.46
N GLN A 78 -5.15 6.15 4.66
CA GLN A 78 -4.28 7.31 4.90
C GLN A 78 -2.80 6.97 4.72
N ALA A 79 -2.32 5.88 5.33
CA ALA A 79 -0.94 5.42 5.15
C ALA A 79 -0.63 5.07 3.68
N GLY A 80 -1.62 4.52 2.96
CA GLY A 80 -1.52 4.26 1.52
C GLY A 80 -1.44 5.54 0.69
N ALA A 81 -2.24 6.56 1.02
CA ALA A 81 -2.22 7.85 0.34
C ALA A 81 -0.88 8.57 0.50
N ASP A 82 -0.31 8.60 1.72
CA ASP A 82 1.01 9.19 1.98
C ASP A 82 2.11 8.48 1.19
N LYS A 83 2.06 7.14 1.12
CA LYS A 83 3.02 6.35 0.33
C LYS A 83 2.89 6.60 -1.17
N ILE A 84 1.67 6.76 -1.68
CA ILE A 84 1.45 7.13 -3.08
C ILE A 84 1.99 8.54 -3.35
N GLN A 85 1.80 9.49 -2.43
CA GLN A 85 2.35 10.82 -2.58
C GLN A 85 3.89 10.81 -2.60
N GLU A 86 4.54 10.06 -1.69
CA GLU A 86 6.00 9.85 -1.70
C GLU A 86 6.48 9.25 -3.04
N LEU A 87 5.77 8.23 -3.54
CA LEU A 87 6.07 7.59 -4.83
C LEU A 87 5.94 8.58 -5.99
N VAL A 88 4.86 9.36 -6.04
CA VAL A 88 4.64 10.37 -7.09
C VAL A 88 5.73 11.45 -7.04
N THR A 89 6.12 11.93 -5.86
CA THR A 89 7.20 12.92 -5.72
C THR A 89 8.54 12.35 -6.21
N SER A 90 8.90 11.15 -5.77
CA SER A 90 10.13 10.47 -6.21
C SER A 90 10.11 10.19 -7.72
N PHE A 91 8.96 9.81 -8.26
CA PHE A 91 8.74 9.59 -9.68
C PHE A 91 8.92 10.88 -10.48
N GLN A 92 8.29 11.99 -10.07
CA GLN A 92 8.42 13.29 -10.72
C GLN A 92 9.86 13.80 -10.74
N GLN A 93 10.60 13.60 -9.64
CA GLN A 93 12.03 13.94 -9.57
C GLN A 93 12.90 13.12 -10.53
N ALA A 94 12.45 11.92 -10.91
CA ALA A 94 13.19 11.07 -11.86
C ALA A 94 12.96 11.49 -13.32
N LEU A 95 11.82 12.11 -13.65
CA LEU A 95 11.41 12.38 -15.04
C LEU A 95 12.46 13.14 -15.88
N PRO A 96 13.14 14.18 -15.36
CA PRO A 96 14.16 14.88 -16.15
C PRO A 96 15.31 13.96 -16.57
N ALA A 97 15.76 13.07 -15.68
CA ALA A 97 16.83 12.12 -15.96
C ALA A 97 16.36 10.99 -16.90
N LEU A 98 15.13 10.52 -16.74
CA LEU A 98 14.55 9.53 -17.67
C LEU A 98 14.43 10.12 -19.09
N LYS A 99 14.05 11.41 -19.19
CA LYS A 99 13.99 12.14 -20.44
C LYS A 99 15.35 12.33 -21.10
N SER A 100 16.39 12.63 -20.33
CA SER A 100 17.77 12.73 -20.88
C SER A 100 18.31 11.39 -21.35
N ALA A 101 17.81 10.27 -20.81
CA ALA A 101 18.11 8.92 -21.27
C ALA A 101 17.28 8.46 -22.47
N GLY A 102 16.46 9.32 -23.08
CA GLY A 102 15.66 8.98 -24.27
C GLY A 102 14.25 8.47 -23.97
N TYR A 103 13.76 8.57 -22.74
CA TYR A 103 12.41 8.10 -22.38
C TYR A 103 11.47 9.26 -22.05
N GLU A 104 10.42 9.39 -22.84
CA GLU A 104 9.39 10.40 -22.64
C GLU A 104 8.16 9.79 -21.97
N LEU A 105 7.76 10.37 -20.83
CA LEU A 105 6.51 10.02 -20.17
C LEU A 105 5.33 10.55 -21.01
N THR A 106 4.40 9.66 -21.38
CA THR A 106 3.18 10.06 -22.08
C THR A 106 2.02 10.29 -21.14
N GLU A 107 1.88 9.42 -20.14
CA GLU A 107 0.82 9.46 -19.13
C GLU A 107 1.24 8.60 -17.93
N PHE A 108 0.53 8.74 -16.83
CA PHE A 108 0.63 7.79 -15.72
C PHE A 108 -0.75 7.61 -15.08
N GLU A 109 -1.00 6.40 -14.61
CA GLU A 109 -2.24 6.02 -13.95
C GLU A 109 -1.97 5.75 -12.46
N ILE A 110 -2.98 6.03 -11.63
CA ILE A 110 -2.99 5.61 -10.24
C ILE A 110 -4.17 4.67 -10.05
N GLU A 111 -3.88 3.39 -9.84
CA GLU A 111 -4.90 2.39 -9.52
C GLU A 111 -5.22 2.49 -8.03
N LEU A 112 -6.46 2.86 -7.70
CA LEU A 112 -6.96 2.91 -6.33
C LEU A 112 -7.66 1.58 -6.00
N GLY A 113 -7.14 0.85 -5.02
CA GLY A 113 -7.66 -0.43 -4.56
C GLY A 113 -7.11 -0.78 -3.18
N VAL A 114 -7.26 -2.05 -2.76
CA VAL A 114 -6.68 -2.52 -1.48
C VAL A 114 -5.16 -2.33 -1.44
N THR A 115 -4.50 -2.42 -2.60
CA THR A 115 -3.09 -2.08 -2.77
C THR A 115 -2.99 -1.08 -3.91
N PRO A 116 -2.72 0.20 -3.62
CA PRO A 116 -2.63 1.20 -4.67
C PRO A 116 -1.38 0.99 -5.54
N LYS A 117 -1.44 1.41 -6.80
CA LYS A 117 -0.34 1.27 -7.76
C LYS A 117 -0.17 2.54 -8.57
N LEU A 118 1.06 2.82 -9.00
CA LEU A 118 1.41 3.85 -9.97
C LEU A 118 1.86 3.17 -11.27
N ILE A 119 1.28 3.53 -12.41
CA ILE A 119 1.56 2.89 -13.71
C ILE A 119 1.95 3.98 -14.70
N PRO A 120 3.24 4.30 -14.89
CA PRO A 120 3.69 5.26 -15.87
C PRO A 120 3.92 4.62 -17.24
N HIS A 121 3.54 5.35 -18.28
CA HIS A 121 3.62 4.94 -19.67
C HIS A 121 4.71 5.75 -20.37
N PHE A 122 5.72 5.06 -20.93
CA PHE A 122 6.89 5.69 -21.54
C PHE A 122 7.04 5.32 -23.01
N LYS A 123 7.46 6.29 -23.82
CA LYS A 123 7.92 6.07 -25.19
C LYS A 123 9.42 6.30 -25.29
N HIS A 124 10.07 5.56 -26.18
CA HIS A 124 11.44 5.83 -26.56
C HIS A 124 11.45 7.00 -27.55
N ALA A 125 11.94 8.16 -27.11
CA ALA A 125 12.11 9.33 -27.94
C ALA A 125 13.36 9.14 -28.82
N ALA A 126 13.16 8.98 -30.13
CA ALA A 126 14.25 8.81 -31.09
C ALA A 126 15.07 10.11 -31.28
N ARG A 127 15.80 10.54 -30.25
CA ARG A 127 16.69 11.72 -30.31
C ARG A 127 18.15 11.32 -30.31
N THR A 128 18.93 12.02 -31.12
CA THR A 128 20.38 12.06 -31.02
C THR A 128 20.76 12.82 -29.73
N GLY A 129 21.50 12.18 -28.83
CA GLY A 129 21.98 12.80 -27.57
C GLY A 129 21.45 12.18 -26.27
N GLU A 130 21.04 10.90 -26.29
CA GLU A 130 20.76 10.14 -25.06
C GLU A 130 22.02 10.05 -24.19
N ASP A 131 21.91 10.47 -22.94
CA ASP A 131 23.01 10.38 -21.96
C ASP A 131 22.58 9.52 -20.78
N VAL A 132 22.71 8.20 -20.98
CA VAL A 132 22.31 7.19 -20.01
C VAL A 132 23.20 7.26 -18.76
N ASP A 133 24.47 7.60 -18.90
CA ASP A 133 25.39 7.63 -17.75
C ASP A 133 25.18 8.89 -16.91
N ALA A 134 24.94 10.05 -17.53
CA ALA A 134 24.50 11.23 -16.78
C ALA A 134 23.13 11.02 -16.12
N ALA A 135 22.20 10.30 -16.78
CA ALA A 135 20.92 9.95 -16.18
C ALA A 135 21.08 9.06 -14.94
N LYS A 136 21.96 8.05 -14.98
CA LYS A 136 22.29 7.22 -13.80
C LYS A 136 22.85 8.06 -12.65
N GLU A 137 23.80 8.95 -12.95
CA GLU A 137 24.41 9.82 -11.94
C GLU A 137 23.38 10.78 -11.32
N ALA A 138 22.50 11.38 -12.14
CA ALA A 138 21.42 12.24 -11.68
C ALA A 138 20.41 11.51 -10.77
N LEU A 139 20.31 10.18 -10.90
CA LEU A 139 19.40 9.33 -10.15
C LEU A 139 20.06 8.62 -8.96
N LYS A 140 21.34 8.88 -8.64
CA LYS A 140 22.08 8.15 -7.60
C LYS A 140 21.40 8.13 -6.22
N ASP A 141 20.67 9.19 -5.89
CA ASP A 141 19.92 9.33 -4.63
C ASP A 141 18.41 9.05 -4.80
N ASN A 142 17.95 8.76 -6.02
CA ASN A 142 16.57 8.44 -6.35
C ASN A 142 16.43 6.96 -6.75
N LYS A 143 16.25 6.09 -5.75
CA LYS A 143 16.13 4.64 -5.93
C LYS A 143 15.02 4.24 -6.90
N LEU A 144 13.87 4.91 -6.83
CA LEU A 144 12.75 4.64 -7.75
C LEU A 144 13.16 4.97 -9.18
N GLY A 145 13.78 6.12 -9.40
CA GLY A 145 14.29 6.52 -10.70
C GLY A 145 15.32 5.53 -11.27
N GLN A 146 16.23 5.00 -10.45
CA GLN A 146 17.19 3.98 -10.89
C GLN A 146 16.49 2.69 -11.37
N ILE A 147 15.48 2.24 -10.62
CA ILE A 147 14.68 1.07 -10.98
C ILE A 147 13.96 1.32 -12.31
N LEU A 148 13.34 2.49 -12.46
CA LEU A 148 12.66 2.89 -13.69
C LEU A 148 13.61 2.95 -14.88
N LEU A 149 14.76 3.61 -14.73
CA LEU A 149 15.76 3.69 -15.80
C LEU A 149 16.25 2.29 -16.22
N GLY A 150 16.56 1.42 -15.26
CA GLY A 150 16.97 0.05 -15.53
C GLY A 150 15.89 -0.75 -16.27
N ALA A 151 14.64 -0.64 -15.83
CA ALA A 151 13.50 -1.29 -16.48
C ALA A 151 13.30 -0.79 -17.92
N LEU A 152 13.37 0.53 -18.14
CA LEU A 152 13.22 1.15 -19.45
C LEU A 152 14.32 0.74 -20.42
N LEU A 153 15.58 0.76 -19.99
CA LEU A 153 16.72 0.28 -20.77
C LEU A 153 16.51 -1.17 -21.17
N LYS A 154 16.13 -2.02 -20.22
CA LYS A 154 15.92 -3.44 -20.50
C LYS A 154 14.75 -3.69 -21.45
N ALA A 155 13.63 -2.99 -21.24
CA ALA A 155 12.47 -3.04 -22.11
C ALA A 155 12.81 -2.60 -23.55
N GLY A 156 13.61 -1.54 -23.70
CA GLY A 156 14.11 -1.06 -24.99
C GLY A 156 14.97 -2.10 -25.72
N GLU A 157 15.84 -2.83 -25.00
CA GLU A 157 16.59 -3.95 -25.58
C GLU A 157 15.68 -5.10 -26.02
N VAL A 158 14.71 -5.48 -25.18
CA VAL A 158 13.81 -6.61 -25.44
C VAL A 158 12.91 -6.32 -26.63
N HIS A 159 12.33 -5.11 -26.72
CA HIS A 159 11.49 -4.74 -27.85
C HIS A 159 12.23 -4.87 -29.19
N LYS A 160 13.50 -4.44 -29.26
CA LYS A 160 14.32 -4.55 -30.50
C LYS A 160 14.43 -5.99 -31.04
N GLN A 161 14.21 -7.00 -30.19
CA GLN A 161 14.26 -8.42 -30.55
C GLN A 161 12.91 -8.99 -30.98
N ILE A 162 11.81 -8.28 -30.69
CA ILE A 162 10.44 -8.74 -30.93
C ILE A 162 9.92 -8.08 -32.22
N LYS A 163 9.53 -8.90 -33.20
CA LYS A 163 8.86 -8.46 -34.42
C LYS A 163 7.52 -9.19 -34.54
N VAL A 164 6.43 -8.43 -34.60
CA VAL A 164 5.08 -8.94 -34.74
C VAL A 164 4.49 -8.36 -36.03
N ALA A 165 4.10 -9.21 -36.98
CA ALA A 165 3.58 -8.75 -38.26
C ALA A 165 2.26 -7.99 -38.07
N GLY A 166 2.16 -6.78 -38.64
CA GLY A 166 0.99 -5.91 -38.53
C GLY A 166 0.85 -5.15 -37.22
N PHE A 167 1.88 -5.17 -36.36
CA PHE A 167 1.89 -4.46 -35.08
C PHE A 167 3.20 -3.67 -34.89
N GLY A 168 3.06 -2.38 -34.60
CA GLY A 168 4.14 -1.50 -34.20
C GLY A 168 4.27 -1.40 -32.67
N PHE A 169 5.50 -1.20 -32.19
CA PHE A 169 5.71 -0.89 -30.79
C PHE A 169 5.15 0.49 -30.43
N SER A 170 4.38 0.53 -29.36
CA SER A 170 3.65 1.72 -28.95
C SER A 170 4.31 2.43 -27.77
N HIS A 171 4.50 1.73 -26.65
CA HIS A 171 5.03 2.28 -25.40
C HIS A 171 5.37 1.16 -24.40
N ILE A 172 6.00 1.53 -23.30
CA ILE A 172 6.34 0.69 -22.15
C ILE A 172 5.44 1.10 -21.00
N GLU A 173 4.79 0.14 -20.34
CA GLU A 173 4.10 0.37 -19.07
C GLU A 173 4.91 -0.26 -17.95
N ILE A 174 5.02 0.43 -16.81
CA ILE A 174 5.71 -0.09 -15.62
C ILE A 174 4.75 -0.08 -14.44
N GLU A 175 4.28 -1.22 -13.98
CA GLU A 175 3.47 -1.23 -12.76
C GLU A 175 4.36 -1.10 -11.54
N LEU A 176 4.22 -0.01 -10.80
CA LEU A 176 4.86 0.23 -9.52
C LEU A 176 3.86 -0.07 -8.41
N GLY A 177 3.98 -1.27 -7.84
CA GLY A 177 3.21 -1.73 -6.69
C GLY A 177 4.04 -2.69 -5.84
N LEU A 178 3.38 -3.49 -5.00
CA LEU A 178 4.07 -4.51 -4.19
C LEU A 178 4.87 -5.50 -5.05
N ILE A 179 4.35 -5.84 -6.22
CA ILE A 179 5.02 -6.68 -7.22
C ILE A 179 5.16 -5.84 -8.48
N PRO A 180 6.38 -5.40 -8.84
CA PRO A 180 6.58 -4.60 -10.03
C PRO A 180 6.47 -5.45 -11.30
N SER A 181 5.92 -4.87 -12.37
CA SER A 181 5.84 -5.52 -13.68
C SER A 181 6.18 -4.54 -14.81
N VAL A 182 6.64 -5.07 -15.95
CA VAL A 182 6.95 -4.26 -17.14
C VAL A 182 6.25 -4.89 -18.33
N ARG A 183 5.51 -4.08 -19.10
CA ARG A 183 4.80 -4.51 -20.30
C ARG A 183 5.29 -3.72 -21.51
N LEU A 184 5.47 -4.44 -22.62
CA LEU A 184 5.72 -3.85 -23.93
C LEU A 184 4.39 -3.82 -24.67
N GLN A 185 3.89 -2.64 -24.96
CA GLN A 185 2.61 -2.46 -25.64
C GLN A 185 2.84 -2.32 -27.14
N TYR A 186 2.07 -3.08 -27.92
CA TYR A 186 2.08 -3.04 -29.38
C TYR A 186 0.68 -2.66 -29.87
N LYS A 187 0.61 -1.85 -30.91
CA LYS A 187 -0.65 -1.44 -31.53
C LYS A 187 -0.62 -1.83 -33.00
N GLN A 188 -1.80 -2.14 -33.54
CA GLN A 188 -1.93 -2.43 -34.96
C GLN A 188 -1.59 -1.17 -35.76
N ASP A 189 -0.78 -1.35 -36.82
CA ASP A 189 -0.38 -0.27 -37.73
C ASP A 189 -1.57 0.29 -38.54
#